data_AF-A0A452YE96-F1
#
_entry.id   AF-A0A452YE96-F1
#
_cell.length_a   1.000
_cell.length_b   1.000
_cell.length_c   1.000
_cell.angle_alpha   90.00
_cell.angle_beta   90.00
_cell.angle_gamma   90.00
#
_symmetry.space_group_name_H-M   'P 1'
#
loop_
_entity.id
_entity.type
_entity.pdbx_description
1 polymer ?
#
loop_
_entity_poly.entity_id
_entity_poly.type
_entity_poly.pdbx_seq_one_letter_code
_entity_poly.pdbx_strand_id
1 'polypeptide(L)'
;MLLLRVRLTLLNFSLSSIVYYYMAMFLLPKTFIEKLDKRRQRFFWQSMGGRKRYHLVCWDRICRSKDKGGLGVKDLRKQNISLLVKWWWKLDTQEGLWQDIVKAKYLKKDTVATVKSKFNDSPIWKDIMKVREYYMRGRIIQVKSGNVARVWEDSLNGLRPMCTQYPQLFSICTLADLTGDKLRGVDVGDMFRRRLHPPLDDMWSAMRAAVLKIPLSAGPDQIGWAPGPNRRFSTKSMYKMLENNLAGCDFRWIWKSKIPLKIKIFLWQLFQDAILTRDVMKRRKWPGNAKCSFCAERETSQHLFFLCPVSKIIWRSVGAVLGTDLCPNNLWQYCSWCYIFLPDGARFYTFGLAAVCWAI
;
A
#
# COMPACT_ATOMS: atom_id res chain seq x y z
N MET A 1 -22.41 24.95 -3.06
CA MET A 1 -22.13 23.95 -1.99
C MET A 1 -21.50 22.69 -2.60
N LEU A 2 -20.18 22.54 -2.57
CA LEU A 2 -19.53 21.36 -3.18
C LEU A 2 -19.81 20.11 -2.33
N LEU A 3 -20.50 19.13 -2.91
CA LEU A 3 -20.71 17.81 -2.31
C LEU A 3 -19.36 17.12 -2.08
N LEU A 4 -19.25 16.29 -1.02
CA LEU A 4 -18.03 15.55 -0.66
C LEU A 4 -17.41 14.78 -1.84
N ARG A 5 -18.27 14.27 -2.75
CA ARG A 5 -17.89 13.67 -4.05
C ARG A 5 -17.04 14.61 -4.91
N VAL A 6 -17.48 15.85 -5.08
CA VAL A 6 -16.80 16.82 -5.94
C VAL A 6 -15.44 17.16 -5.34
N ARG A 7 -15.36 17.32 -4.02
CA ARG A 7 -14.10 17.57 -3.31
C ARG A 7 -13.12 16.42 -3.43
N LEU A 8 -13.58 15.17 -3.31
CA LEU A 8 -12.72 14.01 -3.53
C LEU A 8 -12.10 14.03 -4.93
N THR A 9 -12.93 14.34 -5.94
CA THR A 9 -12.51 14.40 -7.34
C THR A 9 -11.50 15.53 -7.56
N LEU A 10 -11.80 16.74 -7.08
CA LEU A 10 -10.90 17.89 -7.16
C LEU A 10 -9.58 17.63 -6.42
N LEU A 11 -9.64 17.04 -5.22
CA LEU A 11 -8.44 16.75 -4.44
C LEU A 11 -7.46 15.83 -5.18
N ASN A 12 -7.99 14.80 -5.83
CA ASN A 12 -7.18 13.86 -6.60
C ASN A 12 -6.69 14.49 -7.91
N PHE A 13 -7.55 15.24 -8.61
CA PHE A 13 -7.24 15.74 -9.95
C PHE A 13 -6.37 17.00 -9.96
N SER A 14 -6.56 17.94 -9.01
CA SER A 14 -5.83 19.21 -9.00
C SER A 14 -4.79 19.29 -7.87
N LEU A 15 -5.23 19.19 -6.61
CA LEU A 15 -4.34 19.42 -5.46
C LEU A 15 -3.23 18.36 -5.33
N SER A 16 -3.49 17.14 -5.79
CA SER A 16 -2.47 16.09 -5.75
C SER A 16 -1.53 16.16 -6.94
N SER A 17 -2.05 16.44 -8.14
CA SER A 17 -1.28 16.44 -9.40
C SER A 17 -0.30 17.60 -9.50
N ILE A 18 -0.66 18.78 -8.97
CA ILE A 18 0.20 19.99 -9.02
C ILE A 18 1.58 19.75 -8.38
N VAL A 19 1.64 18.88 -7.37
CA VAL A 19 2.89 18.58 -6.65
C VAL A 19 3.69 17.46 -7.32
N TYR A 20 3.11 16.72 -8.28
CA TYR A 20 3.77 15.56 -8.88
C TYR A 20 4.99 15.92 -9.69
N TYR A 21 5.00 17.08 -10.35
CA TYR A 21 6.17 17.56 -11.07
C TYR A 21 7.39 17.68 -10.14
N TYR A 22 7.22 18.36 -9.00
CA TYR A 22 8.27 18.50 -7.99
C TYR A 22 8.64 17.16 -7.34
N MET A 23 7.65 16.31 -7.04
CA MET A 23 7.87 14.97 -6.46
C MET A 23 8.60 14.01 -7.41
N ALA A 24 8.57 14.26 -8.72
CA ALA A 24 9.31 13.46 -9.67
C ALA A 24 10.81 13.77 -9.67
N MET A 25 11.21 14.94 -9.15
CA MET A 25 12.61 15.40 -9.16
C MET A 25 13.24 15.43 -7.77
N PHE A 26 12.46 15.77 -6.73
CA PHE A 26 12.95 15.99 -5.37
C PHE A 26 12.26 15.07 -4.37
N LEU A 27 12.99 14.65 -3.34
CA LEU A 27 12.39 13.97 -2.20
C LEU A 27 11.91 15.03 -1.22
N LEU A 28 10.61 15.35 -1.28
CA LEU A 28 10.05 16.42 -0.48
C LEU A 28 10.22 16.15 1.02
N PRO A 29 10.60 17.16 1.82
CA PRO A 29 10.69 17.04 3.26
C PRO A 29 9.36 16.56 3.87
N LYS A 30 9.44 15.70 4.90
CA LYS A 30 8.25 15.17 5.59
C LYS A 30 7.37 16.30 6.13
N THR A 31 7.97 17.33 6.71
CA THR A 31 7.26 18.52 7.24
C THR A 31 6.50 19.29 6.17
N PHE A 32 7.04 19.36 4.94
CA PHE A 32 6.34 20.00 3.81
C PHE A 32 5.15 19.15 3.35
N ILE A 33 5.34 17.83 3.24
CA ILE A 33 4.26 16.89 2.94
C ILE A 33 3.14 16.99 3.99
N GLU A 34 3.47 17.04 5.28
CA GLU A 34 2.49 17.20 6.36
C GLU A 34 1.72 18.52 6.25
N LYS A 35 2.40 19.63 5.89
CA LYS A 35 1.73 20.92 5.64
C LYS A 35 0.75 20.83 4.46
N LEU A 36 1.13 20.14 3.38
CA LEU A 36 0.25 19.88 2.24
C LEU A 36 -0.93 18.99 2.62
N ASP A 37 -0.69 17.90 3.34
CA ASP A 37 -1.73 16.99 3.79
C ASP A 37 -2.71 17.68 4.74
N LYS A 38 -2.26 18.57 5.63
CA LYS A 38 -3.15 19.41 6.45
C LYS A 38 -4.05 20.32 5.60
N ARG A 39 -3.57 20.83 4.46
CA ARG A 39 -4.39 21.62 3.52
C ARG A 39 -5.38 20.73 2.75
N ARG A 40 -4.92 19.58 2.24
CA ARG A 40 -5.76 18.57 1.55
C ARG A 40 -6.87 18.04 2.45
N GLN A 41 -6.53 17.71 3.69
CA GLN A 41 -7.46 17.24 4.71
C GLN A 41 -8.49 18.31 5.07
N ARG A 42 -8.06 19.56 5.28
CA ARG A 42 -8.99 20.69 5.51
C ARG A 42 -9.92 20.88 4.33
N PHE A 43 -9.39 20.93 3.11
CA PHE A 43 -10.20 21.04 1.89
C PHE A 43 -11.23 19.92 1.76
N PHE A 44 -10.85 18.68 2.08
CA PHE A 44 -11.73 17.53 2.02
C PHE A 44 -12.91 17.63 3.01
N TRP A 45 -12.62 17.96 4.27
CA TRP A 45 -13.62 17.96 5.35
C TRP A 45 -14.39 19.28 5.52
N GLN A 46 -13.79 20.44 5.25
CA GLN A 46 -14.40 21.74 5.54
C GLN A 46 -15.55 22.07 4.59
N SER A 47 -16.68 22.57 5.13
CA SER A 47 -17.75 23.14 4.29
C SER A 47 -17.41 24.55 3.85
N MET A 48 -17.90 24.99 2.69
CA MET A 48 -17.99 26.44 2.41
C MET A 48 -18.87 27.05 3.51
N GLY A 49 -18.39 28.13 4.14
CA GLY A 49 -19.05 28.79 5.29
C GLY A 49 -18.35 28.62 6.64
N GLY A 50 -17.08 28.19 6.69
CA GLY A 50 -16.25 28.26 7.92
C GLY A 50 -16.63 27.30 9.07
N ARG A 51 -17.79 26.63 9.00
CA ARG A 51 -18.21 25.66 10.02
C ARG A 51 -17.28 24.44 10.01
N LYS A 52 -16.60 24.20 11.13
CA LYS A 52 -15.78 23.01 11.36
C LYS A 52 -16.67 21.77 11.28
N ARG A 53 -16.33 20.83 10.39
CA ARG A 53 -16.96 19.49 10.35
C ARG A 53 -16.06 18.49 11.07
N TYR A 54 -16.68 17.45 11.63
CA TYR A 54 -15.95 16.34 12.22
C TYR A 54 -15.12 15.61 11.14
N HIS A 55 -13.84 15.39 11.43
CA HIS A 55 -12.97 14.56 10.61
C HIS A 55 -13.27 13.09 10.92
N LEU A 56 -14.22 12.50 10.20
CA LEU A 56 -14.81 11.21 10.57
C LEU A 56 -13.81 10.05 10.52
N VAL A 57 -12.92 10.08 9.53
CA VAL A 57 -11.90 9.06 9.33
C VAL A 57 -10.51 9.70 9.33
N CYS A 58 -9.52 9.01 9.91
CA CYS A 58 -8.13 9.44 9.91
C CYS A 58 -7.61 9.61 8.47
N TRP A 59 -6.84 10.67 8.23
CA TRP A 59 -6.33 11.01 6.89
C TRP A 59 -5.52 9.85 6.26
N ASP A 60 -4.68 9.22 7.07
CA ASP A 60 -3.86 8.07 6.65
C ASP A 60 -4.70 6.90 6.10
N ARG A 61 -5.89 6.68 6.67
CA ARG A 61 -6.84 5.65 6.21
C ARG A 61 -7.55 6.08 4.93
N ILE A 62 -7.87 7.36 4.77
CA ILE A 62 -8.45 7.91 3.52
C ILE A 62 -7.47 7.74 2.35
N CYS A 63 -6.17 7.94 2.61
CA CYS A 63 -5.08 7.84 1.64
C CYS A 63 -4.70 6.42 1.21
N ARG A 64 -5.32 5.38 1.80
CA ARG A 64 -5.08 4.00 1.37
C ARG A 64 -5.81 3.71 0.07
N SER A 65 -5.27 2.76 -0.70
CA SER A 65 -6.00 2.19 -1.83
C SER A 65 -7.32 1.54 -1.39
N LYS A 66 -8.25 1.44 -2.34
CA LYS A 66 -9.63 0.95 -2.11
C LYS A 66 -9.70 -0.51 -1.67
N ASP A 67 -8.74 -1.32 -2.12
CA ASP A 67 -8.50 -2.71 -1.72
C ASP A 67 -7.86 -2.82 -0.33
N LYS A 68 -7.33 -1.73 0.22
CA LYS A 68 -6.72 -1.63 1.55
C LYS A 68 -7.57 -0.83 2.54
N GLY A 69 -8.86 -0.72 2.27
CA GLY A 69 -9.82 -0.10 3.17
C GLY A 69 -9.97 1.42 3.05
N GLY A 70 -9.28 2.06 2.10
CA GLY A 70 -9.29 3.52 1.95
C GLY A 70 -10.21 4.05 0.86
N LEU A 71 -10.15 5.37 0.67
CA LEU A 71 -10.96 6.10 -0.31
C LEU A 71 -10.25 6.20 -1.68
N GLY A 72 -8.97 5.83 -1.75
CA GLY A 72 -8.15 5.94 -2.95
C GLY A 72 -7.57 7.34 -3.18
N VAL A 73 -7.51 8.18 -2.15
CA VAL A 73 -6.70 9.40 -2.19
C VAL A 73 -5.23 9.00 -2.18
N LYS A 74 -4.37 9.67 -2.95
CA LYS A 74 -2.94 9.33 -2.97
C LYS A 74 -2.22 9.85 -1.72
N ASP A 75 -1.48 8.97 -1.07
CA ASP A 75 -0.47 9.33 -0.08
C ASP A 75 0.71 9.98 -0.80
N LEU A 76 1.00 11.24 -0.47
CA LEU A 76 2.03 12.02 -1.13
C LEU A 76 3.43 11.47 -0.89
N ARG A 77 3.70 10.92 0.30
CA ARG A 77 5.01 10.38 0.63
C ARG A 77 5.27 9.10 -0.16
N LYS A 78 4.30 8.18 -0.17
CA LYS A 78 4.41 6.94 -0.97
C LYS A 78 4.51 7.26 -2.46
N GLN A 79 3.74 8.25 -2.95
CA GLN A 79 3.79 8.68 -4.34
C GLN A 79 5.15 9.29 -4.71
N ASN A 80 5.71 10.16 -3.86
CA ASN A 80 7.01 10.78 -4.10
C ASN A 80 8.14 9.74 -4.14
N ILE A 81 8.17 8.80 -3.19
CA ILE A 81 9.12 7.67 -3.23
C ILE A 81 8.94 6.87 -4.52
N SER A 82 7.70 6.53 -4.87
CA SER A 82 7.42 5.72 -6.06
C SER A 82 7.84 6.39 -7.37
N LEU A 83 7.74 7.71 -7.45
CA LEU A 83 8.20 8.49 -8.60
C LEU A 83 9.73 8.53 -8.67
N LEU A 84 10.41 8.71 -7.54
CA LEU A 84 11.88 8.78 -7.51
C LEU A 84 12.55 7.43 -7.78
N VAL A 85 11.97 6.33 -7.31
CA VAL A 85 12.46 4.97 -7.61
C VAL A 85 12.51 4.70 -9.12
N LYS A 86 11.67 5.37 -9.91
CA LYS A 86 11.70 5.28 -11.38
C LYS A 86 13.07 5.65 -11.96
N TRP A 87 13.78 6.59 -11.34
CA TRP A 87 15.12 7.01 -11.80
C TRP A 87 16.15 5.90 -11.62
N TRP A 88 16.11 5.17 -10.51
CA TRP A 88 16.97 3.99 -10.32
C TRP A 88 16.70 2.93 -11.37
N TRP A 89 15.44 2.61 -11.62
CA TRP A 89 15.08 1.65 -12.66
C TRP A 89 15.63 2.07 -14.03
N LYS A 90 15.43 3.34 -14.42
CA LYS A 90 15.94 3.83 -15.71
C LYS A 90 17.46 3.83 -15.78
N LEU A 91 18.15 4.16 -14.69
CA LEU A 91 19.61 4.19 -14.64
C LEU A 91 20.21 2.78 -14.81
N ASP A 92 19.53 1.77 -14.26
CA ASP A 92 19.98 0.37 -14.26
C ASP A 92 19.60 -0.38 -15.56
N THR A 93 18.48 -0.02 -16.19
CA THR A 93 17.91 -0.78 -17.34
C THR A 93 17.99 -0.08 -18.70
N GLN A 94 18.21 1.23 -18.74
CA GLN A 94 18.22 2.01 -19.98
C GLN A 94 19.59 2.62 -20.21
N GLU A 95 19.90 2.86 -21.48
CA GLU A 95 21.10 3.55 -21.93
C GLU A 95 20.73 4.94 -22.47
N GLY A 96 21.68 5.87 -22.41
CA GLY A 96 21.49 7.25 -22.85
C GLY A 96 22.39 8.24 -22.14
N LEU A 97 22.48 9.44 -22.71
CA LEU A 97 23.44 10.47 -22.31
C LEU A 97 23.37 10.82 -20.82
N TRP A 98 22.17 10.97 -20.25
CA TRP A 98 22.04 11.33 -18.83
C TRP A 98 22.44 10.16 -17.92
N GLN A 99 22.21 8.91 -18.34
CA GLN A 99 22.68 7.73 -17.61
C GLN A 99 24.20 7.67 -17.63
N ASP A 100 24.82 7.95 -18.77
CA ASP A 100 26.28 7.92 -18.91
C ASP A 100 26.93 9.00 -18.02
N ILE A 101 26.38 10.22 -18.02
CA ILE A 101 26.83 11.31 -17.14
C ILE A 101 26.69 10.90 -15.66
N VAL A 102 25.54 10.34 -15.27
CA VAL A 102 25.30 9.92 -13.87
C VAL A 102 26.21 8.76 -13.48
N LYS A 103 26.39 7.76 -14.36
CA LYS A 103 27.28 6.63 -14.14
C LYS A 103 28.73 7.09 -14.00
N ALA A 104 29.22 7.94 -14.90
CA ALA A 104 30.58 8.48 -14.86
C ALA A 104 30.85 9.35 -13.62
N LYS A 105 29.87 10.18 -13.23
CA LYS A 105 30.03 11.09 -12.08
C LYS A 105 29.91 10.37 -10.74
N TYR A 106 28.89 9.53 -10.56
CA TYR A 106 28.50 8.99 -9.26
C TYR A 106 28.84 7.51 -9.07
N LEU A 107 28.60 6.64 -10.05
CA LEU A 107 28.84 5.20 -9.89
C LEU A 107 30.31 4.84 -10.12
N LYS A 108 30.95 5.36 -11.16
CA LYS A 108 32.32 5.01 -11.57
C LYS A 108 32.50 3.49 -11.71
N LYS A 109 33.10 2.84 -10.71
CA LYS A 109 33.30 1.38 -10.64
C LYS A 109 32.31 0.68 -9.70
N ASP A 110 31.52 1.44 -8.95
CA ASP A 110 30.50 0.91 -8.05
C ASP A 110 29.26 0.49 -8.82
N THR A 111 28.54 -0.48 -8.26
CA THR A 111 27.22 -0.87 -8.74
C THR A 111 26.15 0.00 -8.10
N VAL A 112 24.92 -0.05 -8.65
CA VAL A 112 23.75 0.59 -8.04
C VAL A 112 23.55 0.16 -6.59
N ALA A 113 23.97 -1.06 -6.21
CA ALA A 113 23.91 -1.57 -4.84
C ALA A 113 24.97 -0.98 -3.91
N THR A 114 26.21 -0.89 -4.37
CA THR A 114 27.36 -0.56 -3.51
C THR A 114 27.65 0.93 -3.43
N VAL A 115 27.10 1.73 -4.36
CA VAL A 115 27.37 3.18 -4.43
C VAL A 115 27.06 3.89 -3.11
N LYS A 116 27.96 4.76 -2.64
CA LYS A 116 27.78 5.55 -1.42
C LYS A 116 27.65 7.03 -1.75
N SER A 117 26.86 7.75 -0.96
CA SER A 117 26.75 9.21 -1.12
C SER A 117 27.96 9.91 -0.51
N LYS A 118 28.42 10.97 -1.17
CA LYS A 118 29.53 11.83 -0.79
C LYS A 118 29.02 13.20 -0.34
N PHE A 119 29.84 13.91 0.44
CA PHE A 119 29.47 15.22 0.97
C PHE A 119 29.18 16.24 -0.14
N ASN A 120 29.98 16.28 -1.21
CA ASN A 120 29.84 17.21 -2.34
C ASN A 120 28.82 16.74 -3.41
N ASP A 121 28.05 15.68 -3.13
CA ASP A 121 27.00 15.25 -4.07
C ASP A 121 25.89 16.29 -4.18
N SER A 122 25.28 16.33 -5.38
CA SER A 122 24.14 17.20 -5.64
C SER A 122 22.96 16.83 -4.72
N PRO A 123 22.12 17.81 -4.32
CA PRO A 123 20.94 17.54 -3.50
C PRO A 123 20.00 16.50 -4.12
N ILE A 124 19.84 16.53 -5.45
CA ILE A 124 19.00 15.58 -6.19
C ILE A 124 19.56 14.16 -6.07
N TRP A 125 20.88 13.98 -6.21
CA TRP A 125 21.49 12.67 -6.05
C TRP A 125 21.32 12.14 -4.61
N LYS A 126 21.53 13.01 -3.61
CA LYS A 126 21.30 12.64 -2.20
C LYS A 126 19.85 12.20 -1.95
N ASP A 127 18.88 12.81 -2.62
CA ASP A 127 17.47 12.43 -2.53
C ASP A 127 17.17 11.09 -3.23
N ILE A 128 17.77 10.85 -4.39
CA ILE A 128 17.70 9.57 -5.10
C ILE A 128 18.33 8.45 -4.25
N MET A 129 19.47 8.71 -3.62
CA MET A 129 20.15 7.77 -2.71
C MET A 129 19.25 7.35 -1.54
N LYS A 130 18.49 8.28 -0.95
CA LYS A 130 17.55 7.97 0.15
C LYS A 130 16.44 7.00 -0.24
N VAL A 131 16.11 6.88 -1.53
CA VAL A 131 15.06 5.95 -2.00
C VAL A 131 15.60 4.64 -2.58
N ARG A 132 16.93 4.47 -2.64
CA ARG A 132 17.58 3.29 -3.23
C ARG A 132 17.13 1.97 -2.60
N GLU A 133 17.01 1.92 -1.27
CA GLU A 133 16.59 0.70 -0.58
C GLU A 133 15.19 0.23 -1.01
N TYR A 134 14.30 1.15 -1.38
CA TYR A 134 12.99 0.80 -1.92
C TYR A 134 13.08 0.20 -3.33
N TYR A 135 14.04 0.66 -4.13
CA TYR A 135 14.35 0.06 -5.43
C TYR A 135 14.88 -1.35 -5.26
N MET A 136 15.88 -1.54 -4.39
CA MET A 136 16.54 -2.85 -4.17
C MET A 136 15.55 -3.93 -3.74
N ARG A 137 14.61 -3.60 -2.84
CA ARG A 137 13.56 -4.53 -2.40
C ARG A 137 12.67 -5.06 -3.52
N GLY A 138 12.49 -4.30 -4.60
CA GLY A 138 11.68 -4.70 -5.76
C GLY A 138 12.50 -5.23 -6.93
N ARG A 139 13.82 -5.16 -6.86
CA ARG A 139 14.75 -5.56 -7.93
C ARG A 139 14.91 -7.09 -7.93
N ILE A 140 14.81 -7.69 -9.11
CA ILE A 140 15.18 -9.08 -9.39
C ILE A 140 16.34 -9.05 -10.38
N ILE A 141 17.27 -9.98 -10.25
CA ILE A 141 18.35 -10.16 -11.21
C ILE A 141 18.16 -11.52 -11.88
N GLN A 142 18.03 -11.51 -13.20
CA GLN A 142 18.20 -12.68 -14.04
C GLN A 142 19.70 -12.87 -14.27
N VAL A 143 20.28 -13.82 -13.54
CA VAL A 143 21.71 -14.08 -13.55
C VAL A 143 22.11 -14.67 -14.90
N LYS A 144 23.09 -14.05 -15.53
CA LYS A 144 23.77 -14.55 -16.73
C LYS A 144 25.27 -14.60 -16.49
N SER A 145 25.93 -13.46 -16.37
CA SER A 145 27.37 -13.43 -16.03
C SER A 145 27.63 -13.56 -14.54
N GLY A 146 26.70 -13.11 -13.68
CA GLY A 146 26.83 -13.15 -12.22
C GLY A 146 27.66 -12.02 -11.62
N ASN A 147 28.03 -11.00 -12.40
CA ASN A 147 28.87 -9.89 -11.97
C ASN A 147 28.13 -8.84 -11.14
N VAL A 148 26.83 -8.68 -11.37
CA VAL A 148 26.01 -7.65 -10.70
C VAL A 148 25.17 -8.28 -9.59
N ALA A 149 24.96 -9.59 -9.65
CA ALA A 149 24.04 -10.31 -8.78
C ALA A 149 24.65 -10.61 -7.40
N ARG A 150 24.26 -9.84 -6.37
CA ARG A 150 24.70 -10.09 -4.99
C ARG A 150 23.95 -11.28 -4.42
N VAL A 151 24.70 -12.29 -3.99
CA VAL A 151 24.13 -13.60 -3.62
C VAL A 151 23.21 -13.49 -2.41
N TRP A 152 23.58 -12.67 -1.44
CA TRP A 152 22.85 -12.56 -0.18
C TRP A 152 21.60 -11.68 -0.27
N GLU A 153 21.74 -10.50 -0.84
CA GLU A 153 20.73 -9.44 -0.73
C GLU A 153 19.81 -9.31 -1.94
N ASP A 154 20.25 -9.74 -3.14
CA ASP A 154 19.44 -9.62 -4.35
C ASP A 154 18.58 -10.87 -4.57
N SER A 155 17.42 -10.70 -5.21
CA SER A 155 16.59 -11.83 -5.65
C SER A 155 17.15 -12.39 -6.96
N LEU A 156 17.69 -13.61 -6.92
CA LEU A 156 18.31 -14.27 -8.06
C LEU A 156 17.32 -15.19 -8.79
N ASN A 157 17.05 -14.93 -10.07
CA ASN A 157 16.14 -15.72 -10.91
C ASN A 157 14.73 -15.96 -10.31
N GLY A 158 14.28 -15.10 -9.39
CA GLY A 158 13.00 -15.24 -8.68
C GLY A 158 13.08 -15.97 -7.34
N LEU A 159 14.27 -16.45 -6.94
CA LEU A 159 14.52 -16.92 -5.58
C LEU A 159 14.47 -15.72 -4.60
N ARG A 160 13.97 -15.96 -3.39
CA ARG A 160 14.02 -14.94 -2.33
C ARG A 160 15.49 -14.67 -1.97
N PRO A 161 15.85 -13.43 -1.57
CA PRO A 161 17.20 -13.13 -1.10
C PRO A 161 17.67 -14.14 -0.06
N MET A 162 18.91 -14.62 -0.21
CA MET A 162 19.43 -15.70 0.63
C MET A 162 19.57 -15.26 2.09
N CYS A 163 19.77 -13.97 2.36
CA CYS A 163 19.78 -13.42 3.72
C CYS A 163 18.43 -13.61 4.45
N THR A 164 17.31 -13.70 3.71
CA THR A 164 15.99 -13.94 4.30
C THR A 164 15.73 -15.43 4.53
N GLN A 165 16.28 -16.30 3.67
CA GLN A 165 16.13 -17.75 3.78
C GLN A 165 17.08 -18.35 4.82
N TYR A 166 18.30 -17.81 4.92
CA TYR A 166 19.37 -18.29 5.79
C TYR A 166 19.91 -17.16 6.69
N PRO A 167 19.08 -16.58 7.58
CA PRO A 167 19.48 -15.43 8.40
C PRO A 167 20.64 -15.75 9.36
N GLN A 168 20.71 -16.99 9.84
CA GLN A 168 21.79 -17.45 10.72
C GLN A 168 23.16 -17.38 10.01
N LEU A 169 23.23 -17.86 8.76
CA LEU A 169 24.47 -17.80 7.96
C LEU A 169 24.85 -16.35 7.60
N PHE A 170 23.86 -15.55 7.23
CA PHE A 170 24.11 -14.15 6.89
C PHE A 170 24.69 -13.36 8.07
N SER A 171 24.25 -13.65 9.30
CA SER A 171 24.73 -12.94 10.50
C SER A 171 26.23 -13.12 10.79
N ILE A 172 26.82 -14.22 10.32
CA ILE A 172 28.24 -14.56 10.50
C ILE A 172 29.08 -14.36 9.24
N CYS A 173 28.47 -13.91 8.14
CA CYS A 173 29.15 -13.70 6.86
C CYS A 173 30.05 -12.45 6.90
N THR A 174 31.26 -12.57 6.37
CA THR A 174 32.22 -11.46 6.17
C THR A 174 31.99 -10.73 4.86
N LEU A 175 31.55 -11.45 3.82
CA LEU A 175 31.43 -10.98 2.44
C LEU A 175 29.95 -10.87 2.00
N ALA A 176 29.19 -9.99 2.66
CA ALA A 176 27.77 -9.79 2.35
C ALA A 176 27.50 -9.28 0.92
N ASP A 177 28.46 -8.54 0.34
CA ASP A 177 28.38 -7.97 -1.02
C ASP A 177 28.91 -8.93 -2.12
N LEU A 178 29.17 -10.20 -1.79
CA LEU A 178 29.71 -11.17 -2.74
C LEU A 178 28.76 -11.40 -3.92
N THR A 179 29.32 -11.37 -5.13
CA THR A 179 28.59 -11.59 -6.38
C THR A 179 28.60 -13.07 -6.78
N GLY A 180 27.60 -13.49 -7.55
CA GLY A 180 27.41 -14.88 -7.97
C GLY A 180 28.60 -15.48 -8.72
N ASP A 181 29.30 -14.67 -9.53
CA ASP A 181 30.52 -15.07 -10.23
C ASP A 181 31.65 -15.38 -9.23
N LYS A 182 31.91 -14.45 -8.31
CA LYS A 182 32.98 -14.59 -7.30
C LYS A 182 32.74 -15.74 -6.34
N LEU A 183 31.48 -16.08 -6.05
CA LEU A 183 31.13 -17.21 -5.18
C LEU A 183 31.74 -18.54 -5.64
N ARG A 184 31.99 -18.71 -6.95
CA ARG A 184 32.55 -19.96 -7.48
C ARG A 184 34.00 -20.18 -7.07
N GLY A 185 34.76 -19.11 -6.82
CA GLY A 185 36.19 -19.17 -6.49
C GLY A 185 36.53 -18.91 -5.03
N VAL A 186 35.55 -18.64 -4.16
CA VAL A 186 35.80 -18.35 -2.73
C VAL A 186 35.71 -19.62 -1.88
N ASP A 187 36.70 -19.80 -1.01
CA ASP A 187 36.71 -20.88 -0.03
C ASP A 187 35.83 -20.56 1.19
N VAL A 188 35.26 -21.59 1.81
CA VAL A 188 34.33 -21.49 2.95
C VAL A 188 34.99 -20.80 4.16
N GLY A 189 36.31 -20.99 4.33
CA GLY A 189 37.09 -20.37 5.41
C GLY A 189 37.10 -18.85 5.37
N ASP A 190 37.04 -18.25 4.18
CA ASP A 190 37.10 -16.78 4.00
C ASP A 190 35.70 -16.13 4.04
N MET A 191 34.64 -16.94 3.95
CA MET A 191 33.24 -16.50 3.86
C MET A 191 32.62 -16.12 5.21
N PHE A 192 33.13 -16.70 6.29
CA PHE A 192 32.52 -16.61 7.61
C PHE A 192 33.55 -16.23 8.68
N ARG A 193 33.13 -15.43 9.66
CA ARG A 193 33.99 -15.00 10.77
C ARG A 193 34.45 -16.14 11.68
N ARG A 194 33.82 -17.31 11.57
CA ARG A 194 34.00 -18.49 12.42
C ARG A 194 33.78 -19.74 11.57
N ARG A 195 34.38 -20.86 11.97
CA ARG A 195 34.09 -22.16 11.35
C ARG A 195 32.62 -22.52 11.57
N LEU A 196 32.00 -23.07 10.53
CA LEU A 196 30.64 -23.57 10.60
C LEU A 196 30.61 -24.88 11.38
N HIS A 197 29.67 -25.01 12.31
CA HIS A 197 29.33 -26.30 12.92
C HIS A 197 28.43 -27.08 11.94
N PRO A 198 28.39 -28.43 11.96
CA PRO A 198 27.73 -29.24 10.94
C PRO A 198 26.34 -28.78 10.44
N PRO A 199 25.38 -28.37 11.31
CA PRO A 199 24.08 -27.90 10.82
C PRO A 199 24.14 -26.65 9.95
N LEU A 200 25.06 -25.72 10.26
CA LEU A 200 25.26 -24.51 9.45
C LEU A 200 26.02 -24.84 8.17
N ASP A 201 26.91 -25.83 8.21
CA ASP A 201 27.64 -26.30 7.03
C ASP A 201 26.71 -26.99 6.02
N ASP A 202 25.73 -27.77 6.52
CA ASP A 202 24.66 -28.35 5.71
C ASP A 202 23.80 -27.25 5.05
N MET A 203 23.40 -26.23 5.82
CA MET A 203 22.67 -25.07 5.30
C MET A 203 23.47 -24.32 4.23
N TRP A 204 24.78 -24.15 4.46
CA TRP A 204 25.68 -23.50 3.51
C TRP A 204 25.80 -24.31 2.22
N SER A 205 25.99 -25.61 2.33
CA SER A 205 26.07 -26.52 1.19
C SER A 205 24.78 -26.52 0.37
N ALA A 206 23.62 -26.55 1.02
CA ALA A 206 22.32 -26.44 0.36
C ALA A 206 22.15 -25.11 -0.39
N MET A 207 22.51 -23.99 0.26
CA MET A 207 22.48 -22.66 -0.36
C MET A 207 23.43 -22.57 -1.56
N ARG A 208 24.68 -23.00 -1.39
CA ARG A 208 25.70 -22.98 -2.45
C ARG A 208 25.26 -23.84 -3.63
N ALA A 209 24.72 -25.02 -3.39
CA ALA A 209 24.17 -25.88 -4.44
C ALA A 209 23.02 -25.19 -5.19
N ALA A 210 22.12 -24.50 -4.49
CA ALA A 210 21.02 -23.77 -5.12
C ALA A 210 21.51 -22.63 -6.05
N VAL A 211 22.55 -21.89 -5.63
CA VAL A 211 23.13 -20.81 -6.44
C VAL A 211 23.94 -21.37 -7.62
N LEU A 212 24.71 -22.45 -7.42
CA LEU A 212 25.51 -23.07 -8.48
C LEU A 212 24.66 -23.75 -9.57
N LYS A 213 23.44 -24.18 -9.25
CA LYS A 213 22.47 -24.68 -10.24
C LYS A 213 22.03 -23.62 -11.25
N ILE A 214 22.28 -22.34 -10.99
CA ILE A 214 21.95 -21.26 -11.92
C ILE A 214 22.98 -21.27 -13.07
N PRO A 215 22.55 -21.54 -14.33
CA PRO A 215 23.47 -21.57 -15.45
C PRO A 215 24.02 -20.16 -15.72
N LEU A 216 25.35 -20.04 -15.82
CA LEU A 216 25.97 -18.80 -16.29
C LEU A 216 26.07 -18.83 -17.81
N SER A 217 25.94 -17.66 -18.43
CA SER A 217 26.10 -17.46 -19.87
C SER A 217 26.90 -16.19 -20.13
N ALA A 218 27.49 -16.06 -21.33
CA ALA A 218 28.39 -14.96 -21.68
C ALA A 218 27.70 -13.57 -21.77
N GLY A 219 26.38 -13.47 -21.55
CA GLY A 219 25.64 -12.21 -21.61
C GLY A 219 25.64 -11.44 -20.28
N PRO A 220 25.38 -10.11 -20.30
CA PRO A 220 25.24 -9.34 -19.07
C PRO A 220 23.99 -9.75 -18.28
N ASP A 221 24.08 -9.68 -16.95
CA ASP A 221 22.94 -9.89 -16.05
C ASP A 221 21.77 -8.97 -16.43
N GLN A 222 20.56 -9.52 -16.43
CA GLN A 222 19.35 -8.77 -16.79
C GLN A 222 18.58 -8.37 -15.53
N ILE A 223 18.24 -7.09 -15.43
CA ILE A 223 17.49 -6.56 -14.30
C ILE A 223 15.99 -6.62 -14.58
N GLY A 224 15.25 -7.16 -13.62
CA GLY A 224 13.80 -7.25 -13.61
C GLY A 224 13.19 -6.58 -12.39
N TRP A 225 11.89 -6.36 -12.46
CA TRP A 225 11.09 -5.77 -11.38
C TRP A 225 10.07 -6.79 -10.85
N ALA A 226 10.23 -7.22 -9.59
CA ALA A 226 9.32 -8.19 -8.95
C ALA A 226 7.88 -7.69 -8.87
N PRO A 227 7.63 -6.44 -8.40
CA PRO A 227 6.27 -5.96 -8.22
C PRO A 227 5.56 -5.68 -9.55
N GLY A 228 4.63 -6.54 -9.93
CA GLY A 228 3.73 -6.32 -11.07
C GLY A 228 3.99 -7.24 -12.26
N PRO A 229 3.26 -7.05 -13.36
CA PRO A 229 3.33 -7.93 -14.51
C PRO A 229 4.61 -7.70 -15.33
N ASN A 230 5.05 -8.74 -16.06
CA ASN A 230 6.08 -8.69 -17.10
C ASN A 230 7.47 -8.23 -16.65
N ARG A 231 7.78 -8.28 -15.35
CA ARG A 231 9.08 -7.88 -14.79
C ARG A 231 9.50 -6.44 -15.12
N ARG A 232 8.54 -5.56 -15.45
CA ARG A 232 8.79 -4.15 -15.80
C ARG A 232 8.38 -3.22 -14.67
N PHE A 233 9.21 -2.22 -14.41
CA PHE A 233 8.90 -1.21 -13.40
C PHE A 233 7.70 -0.35 -13.80
N SER A 234 6.83 -0.10 -12.82
CA SER A 234 5.83 0.96 -12.90
C SER A 234 5.73 1.68 -11.56
N THR A 235 5.52 3.00 -11.58
CA THR A 235 5.26 3.78 -10.36
C THR A 235 4.05 3.23 -9.60
N LYS A 236 3.06 2.68 -10.31
CA LYS A 236 1.87 2.06 -9.70
C LYS A 236 2.22 0.79 -8.91
N SER A 237 3.08 -0.08 -9.43
CA SER A 237 3.46 -1.30 -8.73
C SER A 237 4.39 -1.03 -7.55
N MET A 238 5.28 -0.04 -7.68
CA MET A 238 6.06 0.46 -6.54
C MET A 238 5.15 1.01 -5.42
N TYR A 239 4.15 1.83 -5.78
CA TYR A 239 3.19 2.36 -4.81
C TYR A 239 2.43 1.23 -4.09
N LYS A 240 1.98 0.21 -4.84
CA LYS A 240 1.30 -0.96 -4.25
C LYS A 240 2.22 -1.72 -3.30
N MET A 241 3.50 -1.88 -3.64
CA MET A 241 4.48 -2.52 -2.77
C MET A 241 4.64 -1.77 -1.43
N LEU A 242 4.61 -0.43 -1.44
CA LEU A 242 4.64 0.39 -0.21
C LEU A 242 3.38 0.24 0.66
N GLU A 243 2.29 -0.29 0.10
CA GLU A 243 1.05 -0.57 0.82
C GLU A 243 0.90 -2.04 1.25
N ASN A 244 1.87 -2.92 0.96
CA ASN A 244 1.77 -4.34 1.26
C ASN A 244 1.54 -4.61 2.75
N ASN A 245 2.27 -3.89 3.62
CA ASN A 245 2.18 -4.03 5.08
C ASN A 245 0.92 -3.40 5.69
N LEU A 246 0.09 -2.73 4.89
CA LEU A 246 -1.16 -2.16 5.39
C LEU A 246 -2.22 -3.26 5.46
N ALA A 247 -2.68 -3.53 6.68
CA ALA A 247 -3.89 -4.29 6.94
C ALA A 247 -5.14 -3.41 6.78
N GLY A 248 -6.20 -3.96 6.21
CA GLY A 248 -7.49 -3.29 6.05
C GLY A 248 -8.50 -4.16 5.31
N CYS A 249 -9.79 -3.90 5.54
CA CYS A 249 -10.87 -4.59 4.85
C CYS A 249 -10.90 -4.21 3.36
N ASP A 250 -11.18 -5.19 2.50
CA ASP A 250 -11.34 -4.94 1.08
C ASP A 250 -12.75 -4.40 0.79
N PHE A 251 -12.85 -3.10 0.48
CA PHE A 251 -14.11 -2.45 0.10
C PHE A 251 -14.31 -2.35 -1.42
N ARG A 252 -13.57 -3.11 -2.24
CA ARG A 252 -13.73 -3.08 -3.71
C ARG A 252 -15.18 -3.30 -4.15
N TRP A 253 -15.94 -4.11 -3.42
CA TRP A 253 -17.35 -4.35 -3.69
C TRP A 253 -18.21 -3.07 -3.57
N ILE A 254 -17.98 -2.24 -2.54
CA ILE A 254 -18.63 -0.91 -2.40
C ILE A 254 -18.30 -0.04 -3.61
N TRP A 255 -17.02 0.00 -3.99
CA TRP A 255 -16.57 0.89 -5.06
C TRP A 255 -17.00 0.45 -6.46
N LYS A 256 -17.14 -0.85 -6.70
CA LYS A 256 -17.61 -1.45 -7.96
C LYS A 256 -19.13 -1.41 -8.13
N SER A 257 -19.90 -1.25 -7.05
CA SER A 257 -21.36 -1.18 -7.10
C SER A 257 -21.89 -0.06 -8.00
N LYS A 258 -23.07 -0.23 -8.60
CA LYS A 258 -23.70 0.76 -9.48
C LYS A 258 -24.56 1.77 -8.69
N ILE A 259 -24.00 2.35 -7.62
CA ILE A 259 -24.69 3.37 -6.80
C ILE A 259 -23.97 4.73 -6.84
N PRO A 260 -24.67 5.85 -6.56
CA PRO A 260 -24.05 7.17 -6.49
C PRO A 260 -22.88 7.23 -5.51
N LEU A 261 -21.80 7.96 -5.87
CA LEU A 261 -20.59 8.02 -5.04
C LEU A 261 -20.84 8.55 -3.61
N LYS A 262 -21.84 9.41 -3.43
CA LYS A 262 -22.25 9.90 -2.08
C LYS A 262 -22.63 8.74 -1.17
N ILE A 263 -23.41 7.79 -1.69
CA ILE A 263 -23.88 6.61 -0.96
C ILE A 263 -22.72 5.61 -0.76
N LYS A 264 -21.82 5.46 -1.75
CA LYS A 264 -20.58 4.67 -1.57
C LYS A 264 -19.72 5.18 -0.42
N ILE A 265 -19.53 6.50 -0.32
CA ILE A 265 -18.74 7.11 0.77
C ILE A 265 -19.44 6.90 2.11
N PHE A 266 -20.76 7.02 2.16
CA PHE A 266 -21.55 6.74 3.35
C PHE A 266 -21.41 5.28 3.80
N LEU A 267 -21.61 4.31 2.90
CA LEU A 267 -21.39 2.90 3.23
C LEU A 267 -19.95 2.66 3.70
N TRP A 268 -18.97 3.22 3.00
CA TRP A 268 -17.58 3.11 3.45
C TRP A 268 -17.37 3.67 4.86
N GLN A 269 -18.05 4.76 5.25
CA GLN A 269 -18.02 5.28 6.62
C GLN A 269 -18.77 4.39 7.60
N LEU A 270 -19.88 3.77 7.18
CA LEU A 270 -20.67 2.82 7.98
C LEU A 270 -19.81 1.63 8.41
N PHE A 271 -19.14 0.99 7.45
CA PHE A 271 -18.24 -0.15 7.70
C PHE A 271 -16.97 0.20 8.50
N GLN A 272 -16.76 1.49 8.79
CA GLN A 272 -15.63 2.00 9.57
C GLN A 272 -16.08 2.53 10.94
N ASP A 273 -17.36 2.38 11.29
CA ASP A 273 -18.00 3.00 12.47
C ASP A 273 -17.70 4.50 12.60
N ALA A 274 -17.68 5.17 11.46
CA ALA A 274 -17.30 6.57 11.33
C ALA A 274 -18.48 7.50 11.00
N ILE A 275 -19.70 6.98 10.92
CA ILE A 275 -20.89 7.80 10.71
C ILE A 275 -21.18 8.63 11.96
N LEU A 276 -21.79 9.81 11.79
CA LEU A 276 -22.17 10.71 12.88
C LEU A 276 -23.40 10.21 13.66
N THR A 277 -23.32 9.02 14.25
CA THR A 277 -24.28 8.63 15.28
C THR A 277 -24.05 9.42 16.56
N ARG A 278 -25.04 9.54 17.43
CA ARG A 278 -24.90 10.25 18.71
C ARG A 278 -23.80 9.65 19.58
N ASP A 279 -23.56 8.35 19.51
CA ASP A 279 -22.39 7.73 20.16
C ASP A 279 -21.05 8.28 19.63
N VAL A 280 -20.87 8.32 18.31
CA VAL A 280 -19.65 8.85 17.68
C VAL A 280 -19.49 10.35 17.97
N MET A 281 -20.59 11.10 17.95
CA MET A 281 -20.59 12.52 18.32
C MET A 281 -20.21 12.71 19.78
N LYS A 282 -20.71 11.88 20.71
CA LYS A 282 -20.37 11.95 22.13
C LYS A 282 -18.88 11.66 22.37
N ARG A 283 -18.32 10.63 21.71
CA ARG A 283 -16.86 10.35 21.71
C ARG A 283 -16.03 11.53 21.19
N ARG A 284 -16.63 12.40 20.38
CA ARG A 284 -16.03 13.63 19.84
C ARG A 284 -16.39 14.89 20.64
N LYS A 285 -16.80 14.73 21.91
CA LYS A 285 -17.11 15.81 22.86
C LYS A 285 -18.32 16.68 22.47
N TRP A 286 -19.29 16.12 21.75
CA TRP A 286 -20.58 16.79 21.56
C TRP A 286 -21.37 16.83 22.88
N PRO A 287 -21.99 17.97 23.25
CA PRO A 287 -22.63 18.13 24.56
C PRO A 287 -23.92 17.31 24.73
N GLY A 288 -24.63 16.95 23.66
CA GLY A 288 -25.91 16.24 23.74
C GLY A 288 -25.84 14.80 24.29
N ASN A 289 -26.98 14.14 24.45
CA ASN A 289 -27.05 12.77 24.96
C ASN A 289 -26.77 11.73 23.87
N ALA A 290 -26.27 10.54 24.25
CA ALA A 290 -25.95 9.47 23.30
C ALA A 290 -27.15 8.54 22.98
N LYS A 291 -28.36 8.90 23.42
CA LYS A 291 -29.56 8.06 23.24
C LYS A 291 -30.08 8.17 21.81
N CYS A 292 -30.71 7.13 21.29
CA CYS A 292 -31.34 7.13 19.98
C CYS A 292 -32.47 8.18 19.90
N SER A 293 -32.74 8.68 18.70
CA SER A 293 -33.88 9.57 18.46
C SER A 293 -35.22 8.83 18.50
N PHE A 294 -35.21 7.51 18.28
CA PHE A 294 -36.41 6.68 18.13
C PHE A 294 -36.67 5.77 19.32
N CYS A 295 -35.70 5.60 20.24
CA CYS A 295 -35.87 4.78 21.45
C CYS A 295 -34.88 5.23 22.55
N ALA A 296 -34.95 4.60 23.74
CA ALA A 296 -34.15 4.98 24.91
C ALA A 296 -32.71 4.44 24.91
N GLU A 297 -32.36 3.57 23.96
CA GLU A 297 -31.06 2.90 23.85
C GLU A 297 -29.95 3.81 23.30
N ARG A 298 -28.68 3.39 23.42
CA ARG A 298 -27.52 4.14 22.90
C ARG A 298 -27.45 4.07 21.37
N GLU A 299 -27.31 5.22 20.71
CA GLU A 299 -27.27 5.33 19.24
C GLU A 299 -25.88 4.99 18.66
N THR A 300 -25.60 3.70 18.54
CA THR A 300 -24.46 3.17 17.77
C THR A 300 -24.84 2.94 16.30
N SER A 301 -23.87 2.75 15.40
CA SER A 301 -24.17 2.42 13.98
C SER A 301 -25.02 1.16 13.89
N GLN A 302 -24.65 0.11 14.63
CA GLN A 302 -25.40 -1.15 14.66
C GLN A 302 -26.81 -0.95 15.21
N HIS A 303 -26.96 -0.15 16.27
CA HIS A 303 -28.27 0.15 16.82
C HIS A 303 -29.13 0.91 15.81
N LEU A 304 -28.63 2.05 15.30
CA LEU A 304 -29.35 2.91 14.39
C LEU A 304 -29.80 2.16 13.13
N PHE A 305 -28.96 1.31 12.55
CA PHE A 305 -29.28 0.66 11.27
C PHE A 305 -29.89 -0.74 11.39
N PHE A 306 -29.78 -1.43 12.53
CA PHE A 306 -30.23 -2.84 12.64
C PHE A 306 -31.04 -3.17 13.89
N LEU A 307 -30.73 -2.59 15.06
CA LEU A 307 -31.36 -3.00 16.32
C LEU A 307 -32.51 -2.09 16.77
N CYS A 308 -32.52 -0.83 16.33
CA CYS A 308 -33.57 0.13 16.63
C CYS A 308 -34.94 -0.41 16.21
N PRO A 309 -36.02 -0.24 17.00
CA PRO A 309 -37.36 -0.69 16.65
C PRO A 309 -37.81 -0.23 15.25
N VAL A 310 -37.54 1.02 14.89
CA VAL A 310 -37.85 1.58 13.56
C VAL A 310 -37.11 0.82 12.46
N SER A 311 -35.81 0.60 12.63
CA SER A 311 -34.97 -0.09 11.66
C SER A 311 -35.35 -1.57 11.53
N LYS A 312 -35.74 -2.22 12.64
CA LYS A 312 -36.28 -3.57 12.64
C LYS A 312 -37.57 -3.67 11.85
N ILE A 313 -38.48 -2.69 11.96
CA ILE A 313 -39.71 -2.67 11.15
C ILE A 313 -39.36 -2.60 9.67
N ILE A 314 -38.43 -1.71 9.28
CA ILE A 314 -37.99 -1.59 7.88
C ILE A 314 -37.40 -2.92 7.40
N TRP A 315 -36.50 -3.54 8.16
CA TRP A 315 -35.91 -4.83 7.80
C TRP A 315 -36.94 -5.97 7.74
N ARG A 316 -37.96 -5.97 8.61
CA ARG A 316 -39.09 -6.91 8.53
C ARG A 316 -39.89 -6.72 7.25
N SER A 317 -40.15 -5.49 6.83
CA SER A 317 -40.81 -5.23 5.55
C SER A 317 -40.00 -5.76 4.38
N VAL A 318 -38.67 -5.61 4.40
CA VAL A 318 -37.81 -6.22 3.37
C VAL A 318 -37.83 -7.75 3.46
N GLY A 319 -37.79 -8.31 4.68
CA GLY A 319 -37.86 -9.76 4.91
C GLY A 319 -39.16 -10.38 4.43
N ALA A 320 -40.31 -9.75 4.66
CA ALA A 320 -41.59 -10.20 4.16
C ALA A 320 -41.60 -10.31 2.63
N VAL A 321 -40.99 -9.35 1.92
CA VAL A 321 -40.82 -9.40 0.46
C VAL A 321 -39.89 -10.54 0.02
N LEU A 322 -38.89 -10.88 0.84
CA LEU A 322 -37.99 -12.02 0.59
C LEU A 322 -38.53 -13.36 1.12
N GLY A 323 -39.73 -13.40 1.71
CA GLY A 323 -40.34 -14.61 2.26
C GLY A 323 -39.73 -15.10 3.59
N THR A 324 -39.22 -14.19 4.43
CA THR A 324 -38.61 -14.53 5.72
C THR A 324 -39.03 -13.58 6.85
N ASP A 325 -39.25 -14.15 8.04
CA ASP A 325 -39.48 -13.38 9.27
C ASP A 325 -38.17 -12.99 9.97
N LEU A 326 -37.03 -13.53 9.51
CA LEU A 326 -35.72 -13.25 10.09
C LEU A 326 -35.23 -11.86 9.68
N CYS A 327 -34.61 -11.15 10.63
CA CYS A 327 -34.03 -9.83 10.40
C CYS A 327 -32.54 -9.81 10.74
N PRO A 328 -31.71 -9.11 9.95
CA PRO A 328 -30.30 -8.93 10.26
C PRO A 328 -30.11 -8.01 11.48
N ASN A 329 -29.30 -8.43 12.45
CA ASN A 329 -28.98 -7.62 13.64
C ASN A 329 -27.68 -6.82 13.51
N ASN A 330 -26.92 -7.03 12.42
CA ASN A 330 -25.71 -6.29 12.09
C ASN A 330 -25.34 -6.46 10.60
N LEU A 331 -24.30 -5.75 10.17
CA LEU A 331 -23.80 -5.78 8.80
C LEU A 331 -23.35 -7.17 8.33
N TRP A 332 -22.77 -7.99 9.20
CA TRP A 332 -22.30 -9.34 8.83
C TRP A 332 -23.46 -10.32 8.67
N GLN A 333 -24.44 -10.24 9.56
CA GLN A 333 -25.68 -11.00 9.45
C GLN A 333 -26.47 -10.59 8.21
N TYR A 334 -26.47 -9.31 7.82
CA TYR A 334 -27.07 -8.87 6.55
C TYR A 334 -26.48 -9.62 5.35
N CYS A 335 -25.14 -9.73 5.27
CA CYS A 335 -24.51 -10.47 4.17
C CYS A 335 -24.94 -11.95 4.12
N SER A 336 -25.05 -12.59 5.29
CA SER A 336 -25.49 -13.99 5.39
C SER A 336 -26.97 -14.14 5.06
N TRP A 337 -27.79 -13.21 5.52
CA TRP A 337 -29.23 -13.14 5.28
C TRP A 337 -29.54 -12.98 3.79
N CYS A 338 -28.81 -12.11 3.08
CA CYS A 338 -28.93 -12.00 1.63
C CYS A 338 -28.51 -13.28 0.90
N TYR A 339 -27.48 -13.97 1.36
CA TYR A 339 -27.04 -15.22 0.73
C TYR A 339 -28.08 -16.35 0.85
N ILE A 340 -28.81 -16.39 1.97
CA ILE A 340 -29.84 -17.42 2.23
C ILE A 340 -31.15 -17.08 1.50
N PHE A 341 -31.62 -15.84 1.62
CA PHE A 341 -32.97 -15.45 1.17
C PHE A 341 -32.99 -14.76 -0.20
N LEU A 342 -31.83 -14.51 -0.80
CA LEU A 342 -31.71 -13.94 -2.14
C LEU A 342 -30.48 -14.52 -2.89
N PRO A 343 -30.36 -15.85 -3.05
CA PRO A 343 -29.13 -16.52 -3.50
C PRO A 343 -28.61 -16.01 -4.86
N ASP A 344 -29.51 -15.73 -5.81
CA ASP A 344 -29.16 -15.22 -7.15
C ASP A 344 -29.02 -13.69 -7.23
N GLY A 345 -29.29 -12.98 -6.12
CA GLY A 345 -29.33 -11.52 -6.08
C GLY A 345 -28.01 -10.87 -5.65
N ALA A 346 -26.86 -11.54 -5.79
CA ALA A 346 -25.56 -11.01 -5.37
C ALA A 346 -25.26 -9.58 -5.92
N ARG A 347 -25.79 -9.26 -7.11
CA ARG A 347 -25.68 -7.92 -7.73
C ARG A 347 -26.45 -6.84 -6.95
N PHE A 348 -27.48 -7.22 -6.23
CA PHE A 348 -28.37 -6.34 -5.48
C PHE A 348 -28.00 -6.20 -4.00
N TYR A 349 -27.17 -7.08 -3.42
CA TYR A 349 -26.84 -7.02 -1.98
C TYR A 349 -26.30 -5.64 -1.56
N THR A 350 -25.35 -5.10 -2.32
CA THR A 350 -24.82 -3.77 -2.01
C THR A 350 -25.85 -2.66 -2.21
N PHE A 351 -26.73 -2.80 -3.22
CA PHE A 351 -27.76 -1.82 -3.50
C PHE A 351 -28.85 -1.83 -2.43
N GLY A 352 -29.34 -3.00 -2.01
CA GLY A 352 -30.35 -3.15 -0.97
C GLY A 352 -29.86 -2.58 0.37
N LEU A 353 -28.64 -2.95 0.78
CA LEU A 353 -28.01 -2.38 1.97
C LEU A 353 -27.89 -0.85 1.87
N ALA A 354 -27.42 -0.37 0.72
CA ALA A 354 -27.27 1.06 0.47
C ALA A 354 -28.61 1.79 0.55
N ALA A 355 -29.66 1.26 -0.06
CA ALA A 355 -30.97 1.88 -0.12
C ALA A 355 -31.61 1.96 1.28
N VAL A 356 -31.62 0.84 2.01
CA VAL A 356 -32.22 0.77 3.36
C VAL A 356 -31.45 1.64 4.33
N CYS A 357 -30.13 1.48 4.43
CA CYS A 357 -29.33 2.27 5.36
C CYS A 357 -29.23 3.75 4.99
N TRP A 358 -29.52 4.15 3.75
CA TRP A 358 -29.55 5.56 3.36
C TRP A 358 -30.91 6.20 3.61
N ALA A 359 -31.98 5.40 3.63
CA ALA A 359 -33.33 5.85 3.93
C ALA A 359 -33.59 6.01 5.43
N ILE A 360 -32.96 5.15 6.26
CA ILE A 360 -32.83 5.31 7.72
C ILE A 360 -31.90 6.47 8.03
#